data_AF-A0A560GAR3-F1
#
_entry.id   AF-A0A560GAR3-F1
#
_cell.length_a   1.000
_cell.length_b   1.000
_cell.length_c   1.000
_cell.angle_alpha   90.00
_cell.angle_beta   90.00
_cell.angle_gamma   90.00
#
_symmetry.space_group_name_H-M   'P 1'
#
loop_
_entity.id
_entity.type
_entity.pdbx_description
1 polymer ?
#
loop_
_entity_poly.entity_id
_entity_poly.type
_entity_poly.pdbx_seq_one_letter_code
_entity_poly.pdbx_strand_id
1 'polypeptide(L)'
;MPGSRKLSSADLELLLLALLERKPAHGYELIRAVVEQSGGFYTPSPGVIYPALTFLAEIGYAAAEPEGNRKLYRITDSGRAHLEGHRGTAVAILEGLRRIGGRMEQVREAFAGVTDADPAASEDLHQARHALKSALYGKRGCDAAEARRLAAILRRATAEILAPSLANDGGATVPAPQSDRPDLGDRMTDTPRHQIGRMRFDTRRRTLTVTSATHLTPKMLRVVLTSPELADFDSRGADDHIKLFFPGPDGQPLMRDYTPRAFSQANRTLTLDFALHDAGPATAWALGAKVGDTLEIGGPRGSMIVPDDFDWYLLIADETGLPAIGRRLEELRPGVPVFTVVAVDNDAEKQVIQTQAHWTAHWVTRDSQGTDDAATLRRAVEGIPLPPGDGYVWIAAEAAVAKALRAYVLEERKHPAQWMRASGYWLRGAAGAHENL
;
A
#
# COMPACT_ATOMS: atom_id res chain seq x y z
N MET A 1 -6.18 15.70 -13.70
CA MET A 1 -6.91 15.62 -12.42
C MET A 1 -5.99 16.22 -11.37
N PRO A 2 -6.39 17.27 -10.64
CA PRO A 2 -5.57 17.75 -9.53
C PRO A 2 -5.59 16.66 -8.45
N GLY A 3 -4.40 16.18 -8.07
CA GLY A 3 -4.23 15.14 -7.05
C GLY A 3 -4.80 15.59 -5.71
N SER A 4 -5.22 14.62 -4.89
CA SER A 4 -5.63 14.86 -3.51
C SER A 4 -4.51 15.59 -2.77
N ARG A 5 -4.67 16.89 -2.52
CA ARG A 5 -3.78 17.62 -1.62
C ARG A 5 -3.99 17.02 -0.24
N LYS A 6 -3.01 16.25 0.26
CA LYS A 6 -2.96 15.83 1.67
C LYS A 6 -3.11 17.11 2.51
N LEU A 7 -3.94 17.10 3.54
CA LEU A 7 -4.05 18.24 4.46
C LEU A 7 -2.66 18.55 5.01
N SER A 8 -2.20 19.79 4.87
CA SER A 8 -0.94 20.20 5.51
C SER A 8 -1.11 20.29 7.03
N SER A 9 -0.01 20.37 7.78
CA SER A 9 -0.08 20.56 9.25
C SER A 9 -0.90 21.80 9.60
N ALA A 10 -0.65 22.92 8.91
CA ALA A 10 -1.38 24.16 9.09
C ALA A 10 -2.88 24.02 8.76
N ASP A 11 -3.23 23.27 7.71
CA ASP A 11 -4.64 23.02 7.37
C ASP A 11 -5.32 22.16 8.44
N LEU A 12 -4.60 21.18 9.00
CA LEU A 12 -5.10 20.33 10.07
C LEU A 12 -5.31 21.12 11.38
N GLU A 13 -4.37 21.97 11.73
CA GLU A 13 -4.46 22.84 12.91
C GLU A 13 -5.69 23.75 12.82
N LEU A 14 -5.91 24.41 11.69
CA LEU A 14 -7.10 25.24 11.44
C LEU A 14 -8.40 24.43 11.47
N LEU A 15 -8.39 23.21 10.92
CA LEU A 15 -9.52 22.29 10.97
C LEU A 15 -9.86 21.91 12.42
N LEU A 16 -8.86 21.60 13.24
CA LEU A 16 -9.07 21.23 14.65
C LEU A 16 -9.58 22.42 15.47
N LEU A 17 -9.06 23.63 15.26
CA LEU A 17 -9.59 24.84 15.87
C LEU A 17 -11.05 25.09 15.46
N ALA A 18 -11.39 24.92 14.18
CA ALA A 18 -12.76 25.07 13.70
C ALA A 18 -13.73 24.04 14.33
N LEU A 19 -13.26 22.82 14.59
CA LEU A 19 -14.05 21.81 15.30
C LEU A 19 -14.21 22.15 16.79
N LEU A 20 -13.14 22.61 17.45
CA LEU A 20 -13.15 23.02 18.85
C LEU A 20 -13.96 24.30 19.12
N GLU A 21 -14.10 25.18 18.11
CA GLU A 21 -15.00 26.34 18.16
C GLU A 21 -16.47 25.91 18.32
N ARG A 22 -16.86 24.76 17.76
CA ARG A 22 -18.25 24.27 17.82
C ARG A 22 -18.58 23.69 19.18
N LYS A 23 -17.67 22.89 19.74
CA LYS A 23 -17.77 22.36 21.10
C LYS A 23 -16.40 21.88 21.60
N PRO A 24 -16.17 21.92 22.92
CA PRO A 24 -15.10 21.16 23.56
C PRO A 24 -15.17 19.68 23.16
N ALA A 25 -14.02 19.06 22.95
CA ALA A 25 -13.96 17.68 22.47
C ALA A 25 -12.68 16.98 22.93
N HIS A 26 -12.75 15.67 23.11
CA HIS A 26 -11.57 14.82 23.23
C HIS A 26 -10.94 14.57 21.85
N GLY A 27 -9.64 14.22 21.83
CA GLY A 27 -8.92 13.93 20.58
C GLY A 27 -9.59 12.86 19.70
N TYR A 28 -10.18 11.82 20.30
CA TYR A 28 -10.90 10.78 19.54
C TYR A 28 -12.22 11.27 18.93
N GLU A 29 -12.89 12.24 19.56
CA GLU A 29 -14.11 12.83 19.03
C GLU A 29 -13.80 13.75 17.86
N LEU A 30 -12.66 14.44 17.91
CA LEU A 30 -12.13 15.21 16.78
C LEU A 30 -11.75 14.30 15.60
N ILE A 31 -11.12 13.14 15.86
CA ILE A 31 -10.90 12.11 14.82
C ILE A 31 -12.22 11.72 14.16
N ARG A 32 -13.24 11.37 14.96
CA ARG A 32 -14.57 10.98 14.45
C ARG A 32 -15.21 12.10 13.64
N ALA A 33 -15.14 13.34 14.12
CA ALA A 33 -15.69 14.49 13.42
C ALA A 33 -15.02 14.71 12.06
N VAL A 34 -13.69 14.53 11.95
CA VAL A 34 -12.98 14.63 10.67
C VAL A 34 -13.38 13.51 9.71
N VAL A 35 -13.51 12.27 10.21
CA VAL A 35 -13.99 11.12 9.42
C VAL A 35 -15.39 11.39 8.86
N GLU A 36 -16.30 11.83 9.72
CA GLU A 36 -17.68 12.16 9.35
C GLU A 36 -17.75 13.27 8.29
N GLN A 37 -17.01 14.36 8.48
CA GLN A 37 -16.98 15.47 7.52
C GLN A 37 -16.35 15.09 6.18
N SER A 38 -15.48 14.08 6.17
CA SER A 38 -14.94 13.52 4.94
C SER A 38 -15.90 12.50 4.29
N GLY A 39 -16.97 12.04 4.93
CA GLY A 39 -17.73 10.90 4.41
C GLY A 39 -16.89 9.62 4.33
N GLY A 40 -15.94 9.45 5.26
CA GLY A 40 -15.14 8.24 5.41
C GLY A 40 -13.91 8.10 4.52
N PHE A 41 -13.67 8.96 3.52
CA PHE A 41 -12.46 8.81 2.69
C PHE A 41 -11.17 9.26 3.39
N TYR A 42 -11.26 10.09 4.43
CA TYR A 42 -10.11 10.55 5.20
C TYR A 42 -10.28 10.16 6.66
N THR A 43 -9.33 9.36 7.17
CA THR A 43 -9.30 8.93 8.57
C THR A 43 -7.95 9.31 9.16
N PRO A 44 -7.85 10.46 9.86
CA PRO A 44 -6.59 10.86 10.47
C PRO A 44 -6.23 9.91 11.62
N SER A 45 -4.96 9.53 11.70
CA SER A 45 -4.49 8.67 12.79
C SER A 45 -4.35 9.46 14.10
N PRO A 46 -4.39 8.78 15.27
CA PRO A 46 -4.02 9.39 16.54
C PRO A 46 -2.66 10.11 16.48
N GLY A 47 -1.67 9.52 15.82
CA GLY A 47 -0.32 10.10 15.65
C GLY A 47 -0.27 11.37 14.80
N VAL A 48 -1.38 11.77 14.18
CA VAL A 48 -1.51 13.05 13.47
C VAL A 48 -2.32 14.04 14.29
N ILE A 49 -3.39 13.59 14.96
CA ILE A 49 -4.27 14.46 15.75
C ILE A 49 -3.66 14.87 17.07
N TYR A 50 -3.11 13.94 17.85
CA TYR A 50 -2.60 14.24 19.18
C TYR A 50 -1.38 15.17 19.15
N PRO A 51 -0.39 15.02 18.26
CA PRO A 51 0.69 16.00 18.13
C PRO A 51 0.19 17.40 17.74
N ALA A 52 -0.77 17.51 16.82
CA ALA A 52 -1.36 18.80 16.45
C ALA A 52 -2.11 19.43 17.63
N LEU A 53 -2.84 18.65 18.42
CA LEU A 53 -3.52 19.13 19.63
C LEU A 53 -2.54 19.54 20.74
N THR A 54 -1.43 18.81 20.89
CA THR A 54 -0.33 19.18 21.81
C THR A 54 0.29 20.50 21.38
N PHE A 55 0.61 20.66 20.09
CA PHE A 55 1.14 21.89 19.54
C PHE A 55 0.18 23.08 19.74
N LEU A 56 -1.10 22.91 19.40
CA LEU A 56 -2.12 23.93 19.64
C LEU A 56 -2.24 24.32 21.12
N ALA A 57 -2.02 23.37 22.04
CA ALA A 57 -2.00 23.65 23.47
C ALA A 57 -0.73 24.40 23.90
N GLU A 58 0.44 24.02 23.37
CA GLU A 58 1.73 24.67 23.65
C GLU A 58 1.78 26.12 23.18
N ILE A 59 1.23 26.42 22.00
CA ILE A 59 1.15 27.79 21.47
C ILE A 59 -0.03 28.59 22.04
N GLY A 60 -0.83 27.98 22.92
CA GLY A 60 -1.92 28.63 23.63
C GLY A 60 -3.20 28.85 22.81
N TYR A 61 -3.35 28.19 21.66
CA TYR A 61 -4.58 28.26 20.84
C TYR A 61 -5.66 27.28 21.30
N ALA A 62 -5.27 26.22 22.00
CA ALA A 62 -6.18 25.32 22.71
C ALA A 62 -5.78 25.22 24.19
N ALA A 63 -6.75 24.98 25.06
CA ALA A 63 -6.54 24.55 26.43
C ALA A 63 -6.81 23.04 26.52
N ALA A 64 -5.99 22.33 27.28
CA ALA A 64 -6.13 20.90 27.52
C ALA A 64 -6.36 20.65 29.01
N GLU A 65 -7.58 20.31 29.39
CA GLU A 65 -7.98 20.03 30.77
C GLU A 65 -8.01 18.51 31.01
N PRO A 66 -7.48 18.02 32.14
CA PRO A 66 -7.62 16.60 32.48
C PRO A 66 -9.07 16.28 32.83
N GLU A 67 -9.63 15.26 32.19
CA GLU A 67 -10.97 14.73 32.45
C GLU A 67 -10.88 13.20 32.53
N GLY A 68 -10.74 12.69 33.75
CA GLY A 68 -10.42 11.29 34.01
C GLY A 68 -9.08 10.89 33.39
N ASN A 69 -9.06 9.82 32.59
CA ASN A 69 -7.86 9.34 31.88
C ASN A 69 -7.65 10.02 30.52
N ARG A 70 -8.43 11.06 30.20
CA ARG A 70 -8.40 11.73 28.88
C ARG A 70 -8.20 13.24 29.05
N LYS A 71 -7.81 13.90 27.97
CA LYS A 71 -7.75 15.36 27.90
C LYS A 71 -8.97 15.88 27.15
N LEU A 72 -9.67 16.83 27.73
CA LEU A 72 -10.70 17.61 27.07
C LEU A 72 -10.06 18.87 26.50
N TYR A 73 -10.20 19.08 25.19
CA TYR A 73 -9.63 20.24 24.52
C TYR A 73 -10.72 21.31 24.33
N ARG A 74 -10.34 22.57 24.55
CA ARG A 74 -11.18 23.76 24.35
C ARG A 74 -10.39 24.79 23.55
N ILE A 75 -11.03 25.49 22.61
CA ILE A 75 -10.38 26.63 21.95
C ILE A 75 -10.22 27.79 22.96
N THR A 76 -9.07 28.46 22.95
CA THR A 76 -8.84 29.67 23.78
C THR A 76 -9.27 30.93 23.03
N ASP A 77 -9.27 32.08 23.71
CA ASP A 77 -9.50 33.37 23.05
C ASP A 77 -8.45 33.68 21.98
N SER A 78 -7.18 33.31 22.23
CA SER A 78 -6.10 33.44 21.26
C SER A 78 -6.31 32.53 20.04
N GLY A 79 -6.71 31.26 20.27
CA GLY A 79 -7.05 30.34 19.20
C GLY A 79 -8.26 30.78 18.38
N ARG A 80 -9.25 31.40 19.03
CA ARG A 80 -10.42 31.99 18.35
C ARG A 80 -10.03 33.16 17.47
N ALA A 81 -9.17 34.06 17.97
CA ALA A 81 -8.65 35.17 17.16
C ALA A 81 -7.82 34.68 15.97
N HIS A 82 -7.01 33.63 16.16
CA HIS A 82 -6.25 33.00 15.09
C HIS A 82 -7.18 32.35 14.04
N LEU A 83 -8.19 31.61 14.48
CA LEU A 83 -9.19 31.01 13.60
C LEU A 83 -9.98 32.07 12.83
N GLU A 84 -10.36 33.17 13.46
CA GLU A 84 -11.05 34.29 12.82
C GLU A 84 -10.21 34.89 11.67
N GLY A 85 -8.91 35.10 11.91
CA GLY A 85 -7.98 35.59 10.89
C GLY A 85 -7.80 34.63 9.69
N HIS A 86 -8.17 33.36 9.85
CA HIS A 86 -8.03 32.31 8.83
C HIS A 86 -9.37 31.64 8.48
N ARG A 87 -10.50 32.29 8.81
CA ARG A 87 -11.84 31.69 8.71
C ARG A 87 -12.16 31.24 7.28
N GLY A 88 -11.76 32.03 6.27
CA GLY A 88 -11.91 31.66 4.86
C GLY A 88 -11.17 30.36 4.48
N THR A 89 -9.95 30.17 4.99
CA THR A 89 -9.16 28.95 4.77
C THR A 89 -9.79 27.75 5.48
N ALA A 90 -10.21 27.91 6.73
CA ALA A 90 -10.87 26.84 7.49
C ALA A 90 -12.18 26.38 6.81
N VAL A 91 -12.98 27.31 6.30
CA VAL A 91 -14.19 27.01 5.52
C VAL A 91 -13.84 26.25 4.24
N ALA A 92 -12.85 26.71 3.48
CA ALA A 92 -12.43 26.05 2.24
C ALA A 92 -11.93 24.62 2.47
N ILE A 93 -11.24 24.36 3.59
CA ILE A 93 -10.79 23.02 3.99
C ILE A 93 -12.00 22.11 4.26
N LEU A 94 -12.96 22.58 5.07
CA LEU A 94 -14.16 21.83 5.43
C LEU A 94 -15.03 21.52 4.20
N GLU A 95 -15.25 22.51 3.33
CA GLU A 95 -15.98 22.34 2.06
C GLU A 95 -15.24 21.38 1.12
N GLY A 96 -13.91 21.49 1.05
CA GLY A 96 -13.06 20.60 0.29
C GLY A 96 -13.22 19.14 0.71
N LEU A 97 -13.20 18.87 2.03
CA LEU A 97 -13.45 17.55 2.58
C LEU A 97 -14.84 17.04 2.20
N ARG A 98 -15.90 17.83 2.44
CA ARG A 98 -17.27 17.40 2.15
C ARG A 98 -17.51 17.15 0.66
N ARG A 99 -16.95 17.97 -0.23
CA ARG A 99 -17.08 17.83 -1.69
C ARG A 99 -16.41 16.57 -2.21
N ILE A 100 -15.23 16.22 -1.70
CA ILE A 100 -14.54 14.98 -2.08
C ILE A 100 -15.33 13.78 -1.55
N GLY A 101 -15.83 13.85 -0.32
CA GLY A 101 -16.69 12.82 0.27
C GLY A 101 -17.94 12.54 -0.55
N GLY A 102 -18.70 13.58 -0.89
CA GLY A 102 -19.92 13.45 -1.70
C GLY A 102 -19.67 12.85 -3.08
N ARG A 103 -18.55 13.20 -3.74
CA ARG A 103 -18.18 12.61 -5.02
C ARG A 103 -17.81 11.13 -4.90
N MET A 104 -17.13 10.73 -3.81
CA MET A 104 -16.77 9.34 -3.57
C MET A 104 -17.99 8.47 -3.26
N GLU A 105 -18.99 9.02 -2.56
CA GLU A 105 -20.26 8.31 -2.33
C GLU A 105 -21.05 8.14 -3.63
N GLN A 106 -21.16 9.17 -4.47
CA GLN A 106 -21.79 9.06 -5.80
C GLN A 106 -21.09 8.02 -6.71
N VAL A 107 -19.76 7.95 -6.62
CA VAL A 107 -18.98 6.89 -7.27
C VAL A 107 -19.40 5.55 -6.69
N ARG A 108 -19.38 5.38 -5.37
CA ARG A 108 -19.73 4.13 -4.68
C ARG A 108 -21.15 3.65 -5.03
N GLU A 109 -22.14 4.52 -5.01
CA GLU A 109 -23.52 4.22 -5.42
C GLU A 109 -23.63 3.83 -6.90
N ALA A 110 -22.94 4.54 -7.80
CA ALA A 110 -22.90 4.20 -9.23
C ALA A 110 -22.24 2.84 -9.52
N PHE A 111 -21.43 2.31 -8.58
CA PHE A 111 -20.80 1.00 -8.67
C PHE A 111 -21.54 -0.10 -7.89
N ALA A 112 -22.46 0.25 -6.98
CA ALA A 112 -23.20 -0.70 -6.15
C ALA A 112 -24.27 -1.51 -6.91
N GLY A 113 -24.72 -1.04 -8.08
CA GLY A 113 -25.72 -1.74 -8.92
C GLY A 113 -25.14 -2.70 -9.96
N VAL A 114 -23.80 -2.77 -10.10
CA VAL A 114 -23.12 -3.66 -11.08
C VAL A 114 -22.79 -5.02 -10.47
N THR A 115 -22.86 -5.13 -9.14
CA THR A 115 -22.54 -6.36 -8.40
C THR A 115 -23.67 -7.38 -8.33
N ASP A 116 -24.90 -7.01 -8.73
CA ASP A 116 -26.09 -7.89 -8.70
C ASP A 116 -26.44 -8.55 -10.04
N ALA A 117 -25.62 -8.37 -11.08
CA ALA A 117 -25.83 -8.97 -12.40
C ALA A 117 -24.65 -9.88 -12.82
N ASP A 118 -24.97 -10.87 -13.66
CA ASP A 118 -24.10 -11.91 -14.25
C ASP A 118 -22.59 -11.54 -14.23
N PRO A 119 -21.76 -12.26 -13.44
CA PRO A 119 -20.34 -12.00 -13.30
C PRO A 119 -19.57 -11.95 -14.62
N ALA A 120 -19.99 -12.72 -15.63
CA ALA A 120 -19.36 -12.72 -16.95
C ALA A 120 -19.67 -11.42 -17.72
N ALA A 121 -20.92 -10.95 -17.68
CA ALA A 121 -21.31 -9.69 -18.31
C ALA A 121 -20.68 -8.46 -17.63
N SER A 122 -20.48 -8.53 -16.30
CA SER A 122 -19.78 -7.51 -15.51
C SER A 122 -18.29 -7.43 -15.88
N GLU A 123 -17.64 -8.59 -16.07
CA GLU A 123 -16.24 -8.69 -16.52
C GLU A 123 -16.07 -8.17 -17.96
N ASP A 124 -16.96 -8.54 -18.88
CA ASP A 124 -16.91 -8.08 -20.27
C ASP A 124 -17.05 -6.55 -20.39
N LEU A 125 -17.98 -5.96 -19.63
CA LEU A 125 -18.15 -4.50 -19.58
C LEU A 125 -16.92 -3.82 -18.96
N HIS A 126 -16.31 -4.43 -17.94
CA HIS A 126 -15.09 -3.93 -17.32
C HIS A 126 -13.90 -3.96 -18.29
N GLN A 127 -13.72 -5.05 -19.03
CA GLN A 127 -12.70 -5.19 -20.08
C GLN A 127 -12.91 -4.18 -21.21
N ALA A 128 -14.14 -4.02 -21.70
CA ALA A 128 -14.48 -3.05 -22.74
C ALA A 128 -14.14 -1.60 -22.31
N ARG A 129 -14.45 -1.23 -21.07
CA ARG A 129 -14.08 0.07 -20.50
C ARG A 129 -12.57 0.27 -20.42
N HIS A 130 -11.84 -0.77 -20.00
CA HIS A 130 -10.39 -0.73 -19.91
C HIS A 130 -9.74 -0.58 -21.29
N ALA A 131 -10.21 -1.34 -22.29
CA ALA A 131 -9.76 -1.26 -23.67
C ALA A 131 -10.00 0.14 -24.26
N LEU A 132 -11.20 0.71 -24.08
CA LEU A 132 -11.53 2.06 -24.53
C LEU A 132 -10.60 3.12 -23.89
N LYS A 133 -10.38 3.03 -22.57
CA LYS A 133 -9.50 3.95 -21.84
C LYS A 133 -8.05 3.85 -22.32
N SER A 134 -7.56 2.64 -22.55
CA SER A 134 -6.20 2.39 -23.06
C SER A 134 -6.04 2.96 -24.47
N ALA A 135 -7.00 2.72 -25.37
CA ALA A 135 -6.99 3.23 -26.73
C ALA A 135 -6.99 4.77 -26.79
N LEU A 136 -7.81 5.43 -25.96
CA LEU A 136 -7.82 6.90 -25.87
C LEU A 136 -6.51 7.46 -25.28
N TYR A 137 -5.87 6.74 -24.36
CA TYR A 137 -4.60 7.15 -23.78
C TYR A 137 -3.46 7.07 -24.80
N GLY A 138 -3.40 6.00 -25.59
CA GLY A 138 -2.40 5.82 -26.66
C GLY A 138 -2.53 6.84 -27.81
N LYS A 139 -3.67 7.54 -27.90
CA LYS A 139 -3.93 8.59 -28.91
C LYS A 139 -3.78 10.02 -28.38
N ARG A 140 -3.17 10.21 -27.20
CA ARG A 140 -2.87 11.55 -26.67
C ARG A 140 -1.91 12.30 -27.59
N GLY A 141 -2.21 13.57 -27.85
CA GLY A 141 -1.41 14.41 -28.74
C GLY A 141 -1.62 14.14 -30.24
N CYS A 142 -2.68 13.40 -30.60
CA CYS A 142 -3.05 13.20 -32.00
C CYS A 142 -3.44 14.52 -32.70
N ASP A 143 -3.36 14.52 -34.03
CA ASP A 143 -3.72 15.68 -34.85
C ASP A 143 -5.22 16.00 -34.79
N ALA A 144 -5.59 17.16 -35.34
CA ALA A 144 -6.96 17.64 -35.32
C ALA A 144 -7.95 16.74 -36.09
N ALA A 145 -7.49 15.99 -37.09
CA ALA A 145 -8.36 15.09 -37.86
C ALA A 145 -8.67 13.82 -37.04
N GLU A 146 -7.67 13.23 -36.41
CA GLU A 146 -7.81 12.06 -35.54
C GLU A 146 -8.58 12.43 -34.25
N ALA A 147 -8.36 13.62 -33.68
CA ALA A 147 -9.14 14.09 -32.53
C ALA A 147 -10.64 14.24 -32.86
N ARG A 148 -10.99 14.76 -34.04
CA ARG A 148 -12.40 14.85 -34.50
C ARG A 148 -13.00 13.47 -34.75
N ARG A 149 -12.23 12.54 -35.32
CA ARG A 149 -12.66 11.15 -35.53
C ARG A 149 -12.96 10.44 -34.21
N LEU A 150 -12.07 10.55 -33.22
CA LEU A 150 -12.26 9.97 -31.88
C LEU A 150 -13.48 10.59 -31.17
N ALA A 151 -13.66 11.90 -31.26
CA ALA A 151 -14.84 12.57 -30.72
C ALA A 151 -16.15 12.07 -31.36
N ALA A 152 -16.15 11.79 -32.66
CA ALA A 152 -17.32 11.23 -33.34
C ALA A 152 -17.64 9.80 -32.87
N ILE A 153 -16.62 8.96 -32.69
CA ILE A 153 -16.78 7.59 -32.17
C ILE A 153 -17.35 7.61 -30.76
N LEU A 154 -16.81 8.46 -29.88
CA LEU A 154 -17.27 8.56 -28.50
C LEU A 154 -18.71 9.08 -28.41
N ARG A 155 -19.07 10.10 -29.20
CA ARG A 155 -20.46 10.60 -29.23
C ARG A 155 -21.44 9.55 -29.71
N ARG A 156 -21.06 8.75 -30.73
CA ARG A 156 -21.91 7.65 -31.21
C ARG A 156 -22.09 6.57 -30.14
N ALA A 157 -21.00 6.12 -29.52
CA ALA A 157 -21.06 5.16 -28.43
C ALA A 157 -21.93 5.66 -27.25
N THR A 158 -21.79 6.94 -26.88
CA THR A 158 -22.64 7.56 -25.86
C THR A 158 -24.11 7.58 -26.27
N ALA A 159 -24.43 7.91 -27.51
CA ALA A 159 -25.81 7.93 -28.00
C ALA A 159 -26.44 6.53 -27.98
N GLU A 160 -25.68 5.50 -28.37
CA GLU A 160 -26.12 4.10 -28.33
C GLU A 160 -26.36 3.61 -26.89
N ILE A 161 -25.48 3.97 -25.95
CA ILE A 161 -25.61 3.60 -24.53
C ILE A 161 -26.83 4.29 -23.87
N LEU A 162 -27.16 5.51 -24.29
CA LEU A 162 -28.28 6.28 -23.75
C LEU A 162 -29.62 5.96 -24.40
N ALA A 163 -29.65 5.18 -25.48
CA ALA A 163 -30.89 4.77 -26.12
C ALA A 163 -31.64 3.74 -25.23
N PRO A 164 -32.97 3.89 -25.03
CA PRO A 164 -33.73 2.95 -24.22
C PRO A 164 -33.77 1.56 -24.87
N SER A 165 -33.52 0.52 -24.07
CA SER A 165 -33.53 -0.88 -24.50
C SER A 165 -34.92 -1.29 -24.97
N LEU A 166 -35.05 -1.62 -26.26
CA LEU A 166 -36.21 -2.37 -26.78
C LEU A 166 -35.98 -3.84 -26.49
N ALA A 167 -36.78 -4.41 -25.61
CA ALA A 167 -36.72 -5.83 -25.29
C ALA A 167 -37.20 -6.68 -26.48
N ASN A 168 -36.37 -7.67 -26.83
CA ASN A 168 -36.67 -8.96 -27.45
C ASN A 168 -37.36 -8.97 -28.83
N ASP A 169 -36.59 -9.31 -29.87
CA ASP A 169 -37.06 -10.24 -30.91
C ASP A 169 -35.90 -10.77 -31.77
N GLY A 170 -35.90 -12.09 -31.98
CA GLY A 170 -35.37 -12.75 -33.17
C GLY A 170 -33.85 -12.86 -33.31
N GLY A 171 -33.35 -14.10 -33.38
CA GLY A 171 -31.94 -14.38 -33.63
C GLY A 171 -31.40 -13.72 -34.90
N ALA A 172 -30.30 -13.01 -34.74
CA ALA A 172 -29.42 -12.64 -35.83
C ALA A 172 -28.00 -13.06 -35.44
N THR A 173 -27.55 -14.16 -36.04
CA THR A 173 -26.15 -14.56 -36.05
C THR A 173 -25.30 -13.44 -36.63
N VAL A 174 -24.44 -12.85 -35.79
CA VAL A 174 -23.36 -11.98 -36.26
C VAL A 174 -22.34 -12.87 -37.00
N PRO A 175 -22.00 -12.59 -38.27
CA PRO A 175 -21.09 -13.45 -39.00
C PRO A 175 -19.67 -13.33 -38.43
N ALA A 176 -18.99 -14.47 -38.32
CA ALA A 176 -17.58 -14.53 -37.95
C ALA A 176 -16.73 -13.65 -38.90
N PRO A 177 -15.73 -12.92 -38.39
CA PRO A 177 -14.88 -12.10 -39.25
C PRO A 177 -14.11 -13.02 -40.21
N GLN A 178 -14.27 -12.75 -41.50
CA GLN A 178 -13.55 -13.44 -42.57
C GLN A 178 -12.05 -13.23 -42.41
N SER A 179 -11.32 -14.33 -42.58
CA SER A 179 -9.87 -14.43 -42.53
C SER A 179 -9.25 -13.87 -43.81
N ASP A 180 -9.15 -12.55 -43.92
CA ASP A 180 -8.19 -11.92 -44.83
C ASP A 180 -6.95 -11.57 -44.02
N ARG A 181 -6.00 -12.50 -44.00
CA ARG A 181 -4.62 -12.24 -43.60
C ARG A 181 -3.95 -11.44 -44.73
N PRO A 182 -3.52 -10.18 -44.51
CA PRO A 182 -2.40 -9.69 -45.28
C PRO A 182 -1.15 -10.42 -44.78
N ASP A 183 -0.38 -10.94 -45.72
CA ASP A 183 0.96 -11.47 -45.50
C ASP A 183 1.83 -10.39 -44.84
N LEU A 184 1.92 -10.46 -43.52
CA LEU A 184 2.80 -9.65 -42.69
C LEU A 184 3.87 -10.58 -42.18
N GLY A 185 4.96 -10.66 -42.94
CA GLY A 185 6.20 -11.25 -42.50
C GLY A 185 6.56 -10.76 -41.10
N ASP A 186 6.84 -11.74 -40.24
CA ASP A 186 7.68 -11.68 -39.04
C ASP A 186 7.79 -10.30 -38.35
N ARG A 187 6.74 -9.94 -37.60
CA ARG A 187 6.85 -8.96 -36.52
C ARG A 187 6.40 -9.62 -35.23
N MET A 188 7.36 -10.28 -34.57
CA MET A 188 7.33 -10.54 -33.13
C MET A 188 6.79 -9.29 -32.43
N THR A 189 5.58 -9.38 -31.88
CA THR A 189 4.99 -8.32 -31.07
C THR A 189 5.80 -8.20 -29.78
N ASP A 190 6.54 -7.12 -29.65
CA ASP A 190 7.37 -6.78 -28.50
C ASP A 190 6.49 -6.63 -27.25
N THR A 191 6.45 -7.65 -26.40
CA THR A 191 5.82 -7.53 -25.08
C THR A 191 6.64 -6.50 -24.29
N PRO A 192 6.03 -5.44 -23.74
CA PRO A 192 6.78 -4.41 -23.03
C PRO A 192 7.50 -5.02 -21.82
N ARG A 193 8.84 -5.06 -21.87
CA ARG A 193 9.71 -5.46 -20.75
C ARG A 193 9.45 -4.59 -19.53
N HIS A 194 9.67 -5.16 -18.34
CA HIS A 194 9.67 -4.46 -17.05
C HIS A 194 8.31 -3.88 -16.63
N GLN A 195 7.22 -4.38 -17.20
CA GLN A 195 5.88 -3.92 -16.83
C GLN A 195 5.46 -4.50 -15.47
N ILE A 196 5.55 -3.67 -14.42
CA ILE A 196 5.08 -4.04 -13.08
C ILE A 196 3.54 -4.07 -13.06
N GLY A 197 2.99 -5.26 -12.83
CA GLY A 197 1.56 -5.51 -12.75
C GLY A 197 0.98 -5.22 -11.38
N ARG A 198 -0.33 -4.96 -11.34
CA ARG A 198 -1.10 -4.91 -10.10
C ARG A 198 -2.36 -5.75 -10.23
N MET A 199 -2.61 -6.57 -9.21
CA MET A 199 -3.81 -7.39 -9.10
C MET A 199 -4.53 -7.01 -7.81
N ARG A 200 -5.86 -7.02 -7.83
CA ARG A 200 -6.69 -6.78 -6.65
C ARG A 200 -7.38 -8.08 -6.27
N PHE A 201 -7.57 -8.24 -4.97
CA PHE A 201 -8.31 -9.36 -4.41
C PHE A 201 -9.39 -8.85 -3.48
N ASP A 202 -10.43 -9.65 -3.32
CA ASP A 202 -11.41 -9.45 -2.26
C ASP A 202 -10.80 -9.78 -0.91
N THR A 203 -10.79 -8.79 -0.03
CA THR A 203 -10.25 -8.98 1.31
C THR A 203 -11.24 -9.76 2.17
N ARG A 204 -10.81 -10.94 2.63
CA ARG A 204 -11.55 -11.76 3.60
C ARG A 204 -10.82 -11.82 4.93
N ARG A 205 -11.58 -11.89 6.03
CA ARG A 205 -11.05 -12.28 7.34
C ARG A 205 -10.94 -13.79 7.38
N ARG A 206 -9.83 -14.30 7.92
CA ARG A 206 -9.60 -15.74 8.06
C ARG A 206 -9.03 -16.08 9.43
N THR A 207 -9.45 -17.20 9.99
CA THR A 207 -8.85 -17.75 11.21
C THR A 207 -7.91 -18.88 10.84
N LEU A 208 -6.66 -18.74 11.27
CA LEU A 208 -5.59 -19.69 11.04
C LEU A 208 -5.21 -20.38 12.34
N THR A 209 -4.68 -21.60 12.24
CA THR A 209 -4.14 -22.36 13.36
C THR A 209 -2.66 -22.61 13.17
N VAL A 210 -1.86 -22.35 14.20
CA VAL A 210 -0.41 -22.57 14.20
C VAL A 210 -0.12 -24.07 14.10
N THR A 211 0.70 -24.45 13.13
CA THR A 211 1.22 -25.83 12.95
C THR A 211 2.66 -25.96 13.38
N SER A 212 3.45 -24.88 13.35
CA SER A 212 4.81 -24.85 13.87
C SER A 212 5.28 -23.42 14.16
N ALA A 213 6.13 -23.27 15.16
CA ALA A 213 6.89 -22.05 15.44
C ALA A 213 8.37 -22.41 15.62
N THR A 214 9.27 -21.72 14.93
CA THR A 214 10.71 -22.05 14.92
C THR A 214 11.54 -20.80 14.75
N HIS A 215 12.55 -20.62 15.60
CA HIS A 215 13.54 -19.56 15.42
C HIS A 215 14.43 -19.87 14.22
N LEU A 216 14.44 -18.98 13.23
CA LEU A 216 15.44 -19.02 12.14
C LEU A 216 16.76 -18.42 12.62
N THR A 217 16.66 -17.37 13.42
CA THR A 217 17.74 -16.67 14.11
C THR A 217 17.23 -16.27 15.50
N PRO A 218 18.08 -15.78 16.42
CA PRO A 218 17.61 -15.35 17.74
C PRO A 218 16.47 -14.33 17.69
N LYS A 219 16.47 -13.39 16.73
CA LYS A 219 15.42 -12.37 16.56
C LYS A 219 14.52 -12.55 15.33
N MET A 220 14.51 -13.72 14.69
CA MET A 220 13.54 -14.04 13.64
C MET A 220 12.80 -15.35 13.95
N LEU A 221 11.50 -15.26 14.23
CA LEU A 221 10.64 -16.41 14.48
C LEU A 221 9.76 -16.70 13.27
N ARG A 222 9.91 -17.88 12.66
CA ARG A 222 8.99 -18.38 11.64
C ARG A 222 7.81 -19.09 12.30
N VAL A 223 6.61 -18.70 11.90
CA VAL A 223 5.36 -19.37 12.27
C VAL A 223 4.68 -19.87 10.99
N VAL A 224 4.36 -21.15 10.96
CA VAL A 224 3.56 -21.76 9.89
C VAL A 224 2.16 -21.99 10.44
N LEU A 225 1.16 -21.58 9.67
CA LEU A 225 -0.24 -21.72 10.01
C LEU A 225 -1.01 -22.41 8.90
N THR A 226 -2.13 -23.05 9.25
CA THR A 226 -3.04 -23.68 8.30
C THR A 226 -4.48 -23.29 8.56
N SER A 227 -5.32 -23.35 7.51
CA SER A 227 -6.78 -23.28 7.64
C SER A 227 -7.46 -23.75 6.36
N PRO A 228 -8.62 -24.42 6.44
CA PRO A 228 -9.48 -24.63 5.29
C PRO A 228 -9.88 -23.33 4.58
N GLU A 229 -9.96 -22.20 5.31
CA GLU A 229 -10.32 -20.88 4.78
C GLU A 229 -9.26 -20.27 3.85
N LEU A 230 -8.08 -20.89 3.76
CA LEU A 230 -7.04 -20.51 2.80
C LEU A 230 -7.29 -21.08 1.38
N ALA A 231 -8.41 -21.81 1.16
CA ALA A 231 -8.71 -22.42 -0.14
C ALA A 231 -8.78 -21.42 -1.30
N ASP A 232 -9.05 -20.15 -1.03
CA ASP A 232 -9.13 -19.06 -2.01
C ASP A 232 -8.07 -17.98 -1.78
N PHE A 233 -7.12 -18.22 -0.88
CA PHE A 233 -6.07 -17.27 -0.59
C PHE A 233 -5.12 -17.19 -1.78
N ASP A 234 -4.83 -15.97 -2.24
CA ASP A 234 -3.87 -15.73 -3.31
C ASP A 234 -2.90 -14.64 -2.85
N SER A 235 -1.63 -14.84 -3.15
CA SER A 235 -0.56 -13.88 -2.88
C SER A 235 0.53 -14.15 -3.90
N ARG A 236 0.67 -13.28 -4.91
CA ARG A 236 1.61 -13.44 -6.02
C ARG A 236 2.79 -12.49 -5.99
N GLY A 237 2.72 -11.43 -5.19
CA GLY A 237 3.81 -10.49 -5.03
C GLY A 237 4.67 -10.84 -3.81
N ALA A 238 5.98 -10.76 -3.96
CA ALA A 238 6.90 -10.93 -2.85
C ALA A 238 6.72 -9.88 -1.73
N ASP A 239 6.20 -8.70 -2.10
CA ASP A 239 5.88 -7.56 -1.23
C ASP A 239 4.36 -7.37 -1.06
N ASP A 240 3.65 -8.49 -1.04
CA ASP A 240 2.27 -8.54 -0.57
C ASP A 240 2.26 -8.42 0.95
N HIS A 241 1.18 -7.86 1.50
CA HIS A 241 0.99 -7.76 2.94
C HIS A 241 -0.44 -8.16 3.32
N ILE A 242 -0.54 -8.79 4.48
CA ILE A 242 -1.80 -9.10 5.17
C ILE A 242 -1.86 -8.35 6.49
N LYS A 243 -3.07 -8.13 6.98
CA LYS A 243 -3.29 -7.66 8.35
C LYS A 243 -3.37 -8.85 9.28
N LEU A 244 -2.58 -8.87 10.33
CA LEU A 244 -2.77 -9.71 11.50
C LEU A 244 -3.59 -8.94 12.54
N PHE A 245 -4.49 -9.63 13.23
CA PHE A 245 -5.35 -9.04 14.25
C PHE A 245 -5.06 -9.65 15.60
N PHE A 246 -4.81 -8.79 16.58
CA PHE A 246 -4.50 -9.15 17.95
C PHE A 246 -5.51 -8.51 18.91
N PRO A 247 -5.79 -9.11 20.07
CA PRO A 247 -6.58 -8.48 21.11
C PRO A 247 -5.99 -7.11 21.49
N GLY A 248 -6.83 -6.09 21.59
CA GLY A 248 -6.45 -4.78 22.08
C GLY A 248 -7.33 -4.30 23.22
N PRO A 249 -7.01 -3.12 23.79
CA PRO A 249 -7.80 -2.51 24.84
C PRO A 249 -9.26 -2.35 24.41
N ASP A 250 -10.18 -2.54 25.36
CA ASP A 250 -11.62 -2.35 25.16
C ASP A 250 -12.23 -3.18 24.01
N GLY A 251 -11.61 -4.31 23.67
CA GLY A 251 -12.07 -5.23 22.62
C GLY A 251 -11.79 -4.74 21.18
N GLN A 252 -11.10 -3.62 21.00
CA GLN A 252 -10.70 -3.14 19.68
C GLN A 252 -9.44 -3.89 19.21
N PRO A 253 -9.46 -4.57 18.04
CA PRO A 253 -8.31 -5.35 17.61
C PRO A 253 -7.13 -4.46 17.20
N LEU A 254 -5.94 -4.77 17.70
CA LEU A 254 -4.69 -4.19 17.23
C LEU A 254 -4.31 -4.87 15.91
N MET A 255 -4.00 -4.07 14.89
CA MET A 255 -3.66 -4.57 13.55
C MET A 255 -2.18 -4.39 13.25
N ARG A 256 -1.54 -5.37 12.62
CA ARG A 256 -0.17 -5.25 12.10
C ARG A 256 -0.07 -5.80 10.68
N ASP A 257 0.70 -5.12 9.84
CA ASP A 257 1.05 -5.63 8.50
C ASP A 257 2.15 -6.68 8.62
N TYR A 258 1.96 -7.80 7.94
CA TYR A 258 2.97 -8.84 7.80
C TYR A 258 3.02 -9.35 6.37
N THR A 259 4.23 -9.69 5.91
CA THR A 259 4.46 -10.29 4.61
C THR A 259 4.09 -11.78 4.64
N PRO A 260 3.25 -12.29 3.73
CA PRO A 260 3.14 -13.71 3.43
C PRO A 260 4.49 -14.25 2.94
N ARG A 261 5.27 -14.87 3.83
CA ARG A 261 6.63 -15.36 3.52
C ARG A 261 6.61 -16.47 2.48
N ALA A 262 5.64 -17.38 2.61
CA ALA A 262 5.37 -18.43 1.65
C ALA A 262 3.91 -18.88 1.80
N PHE A 263 3.30 -19.30 0.70
CA PHE A 263 1.95 -19.86 0.70
C PHE A 263 1.91 -21.13 -0.15
N SER A 264 1.35 -22.21 0.41
CA SER A 264 1.09 -23.45 -0.32
C SER A 264 -0.41 -23.66 -0.45
N GLN A 265 -0.92 -23.52 -1.67
CA GLN A 265 -2.33 -23.78 -1.99
C GLN A 265 -2.71 -25.24 -1.72
N ALA A 266 -1.82 -26.18 -2.08
CA ALA A 266 -2.06 -27.61 -1.94
C ALA A 266 -2.19 -28.03 -0.47
N ASN A 267 -1.33 -27.49 0.40
CA ASN A 267 -1.32 -27.81 1.83
C ASN A 267 -2.20 -26.86 2.65
N ARG A 268 -2.70 -25.79 2.03
CA ARG A 268 -3.38 -24.66 2.70
C ARG A 268 -2.57 -24.17 3.89
N THR A 269 -1.29 -23.91 3.66
CA THR A 269 -0.38 -23.40 4.68
C THR A 269 0.14 -22.02 4.31
N LEU A 270 0.16 -21.14 5.29
CA LEU A 270 0.72 -19.80 5.22
C LEU A 270 1.90 -19.71 6.18
N THR A 271 3.06 -19.28 5.69
CA THR A 271 4.25 -19.03 6.49
C THR A 271 4.39 -17.54 6.72
N LEU A 272 4.70 -17.16 7.96
CA LEU A 272 4.98 -15.80 8.39
C LEU A 272 6.30 -15.78 9.17
N ASP A 273 7.11 -14.75 8.93
CA ASP A 273 8.36 -14.53 9.65
C ASP A 273 8.21 -13.27 10.51
N PHE A 274 8.48 -13.38 11.80
CA PHE A 274 8.34 -12.33 12.79
C PHE A 274 9.71 -11.82 13.23
N ALA A 275 10.03 -10.57 12.86
CA ALA A 275 11.18 -9.86 13.38
C ALA A 275 10.92 -9.42 14.83
N LEU A 276 11.80 -9.82 15.76
CA LEU A 276 11.65 -9.64 17.20
C LEU A 276 12.51 -8.48 17.71
N HIS A 277 12.15 -7.23 17.36
CA HIS A 277 12.93 -6.04 17.73
C HIS A 277 12.17 -5.07 18.65
N ASP A 278 10.84 -4.94 18.53
CA ASP A 278 10.01 -4.08 19.39
C ASP A 278 9.01 -4.87 20.24
N ALA A 279 8.85 -4.47 21.50
CA ALA A 279 7.77 -4.97 22.36
C ALA A 279 6.42 -4.48 21.81
N GLY A 280 5.61 -5.42 21.33
CA GLY A 280 4.30 -5.12 20.74
C GLY A 280 3.42 -6.36 20.67
N PRO A 281 2.13 -6.20 20.34
CA PRO A 281 1.17 -7.30 20.36
C PRO A 281 1.56 -8.46 19.44
N ALA A 282 2.15 -8.17 18.27
CA ALA A 282 2.58 -9.20 17.33
C ALA A 282 3.80 -9.97 17.84
N THR A 283 4.84 -9.28 18.32
CA THR A 283 6.02 -9.88 18.93
C THR A 283 5.65 -10.72 20.16
N ALA A 284 4.77 -10.20 21.04
CA ALA A 284 4.31 -10.90 22.23
C ALA A 284 3.51 -12.16 21.89
N TRP A 285 2.61 -12.07 20.90
CA TRP A 285 1.88 -13.23 20.39
C TRP A 285 2.84 -14.26 19.79
N ALA A 286 3.78 -13.82 18.94
CA ALA A 286 4.73 -14.70 18.26
C ALA A 286 5.61 -15.47 19.27
N LEU A 287 6.16 -14.80 20.28
CA LEU A 287 6.95 -15.43 21.34
C LEU A 287 6.15 -16.44 22.18
N GLY A 288 4.83 -16.23 22.29
CA GLY A 288 3.93 -17.13 23.01
C GLY A 288 3.34 -18.26 22.16
N ALA A 289 3.49 -18.20 20.83
CA ALA A 289 2.77 -19.05 19.89
C ALA A 289 3.17 -20.52 20.03
N LYS A 290 2.16 -21.38 20.15
CA LYS A 290 2.27 -22.83 20.22
C LYS A 290 1.39 -23.49 19.17
N VAL A 291 1.71 -24.73 18.83
CA VAL A 291 0.87 -25.55 17.95
C VAL A 291 -0.55 -25.61 18.52
N GLY A 292 -1.54 -25.29 17.69
CA GLY A 292 -2.94 -25.21 18.07
C GLY A 292 -3.44 -23.79 18.39
N ASP A 293 -2.55 -22.82 18.64
CA ASP A 293 -2.96 -21.42 18.82
C ASP A 293 -3.55 -20.85 17.53
N THR A 294 -4.41 -19.86 17.67
CA THR A 294 -5.09 -19.23 16.53
C THR A 294 -4.62 -17.81 16.27
N LEU A 295 -4.72 -17.40 15.00
CA LEU A 295 -4.42 -16.05 14.53
C LEU A 295 -5.45 -15.64 13.49
N GLU A 296 -6.09 -14.50 13.71
CA GLU A 296 -6.93 -13.89 12.70
C GLU A 296 -6.10 -13.06 11.72
N ILE A 297 -6.39 -13.21 10.43
CA ILE A 297 -5.78 -12.43 9.36
C ILE A 297 -6.80 -11.77 8.45
N GLY A 298 -6.34 -10.84 7.62
CA GLY A 298 -7.14 -10.15 6.62
C GLY A 298 -6.31 -9.83 5.38
N GLY A 299 -6.91 -10.05 4.20
CA GLY A 299 -6.27 -9.82 2.91
C GLY A 299 -5.58 -11.05 2.31
N PRO A 300 -4.57 -10.86 1.45
CA PRO A 300 -4.04 -9.56 1.01
C PRO A 300 -5.06 -8.78 0.18
N ARG A 301 -4.93 -7.44 0.09
CA ARG A 301 -5.83 -6.59 -0.71
C ARG A 301 -5.51 -6.64 -2.22
N GLY A 302 -4.37 -7.22 -2.56
CA GLY A 302 -3.86 -7.26 -3.92
C GLY A 302 -2.38 -7.51 -3.93
N SER A 303 -1.86 -7.79 -5.12
CA SER A 303 -0.45 -8.01 -5.36
C SER A 303 0.15 -6.98 -6.31
N MET A 304 1.42 -6.67 -6.10
CA MET A 304 2.26 -6.03 -7.09
C MET A 304 3.19 -7.09 -7.69
N ILE A 305 3.04 -7.34 -8.98
CA ILE A 305 3.79 -8.39 -9.68
C ILE A 305 4.96 -7.72 -10.38
N VAL A 306 6.16 -7.93 -9.84
CA VAL A 306 7.41 -7.50 -10.46
C VAL A 306 7.87 -8.61 -11.40
N PRO A 307 7.96 -8.35 -12.72
CA PRO A 307 8.40 -9.36 -13.66
C PRO A 307 9.83 -9.82 -13.35
N ASP A 308 10.09 -11.08 -13.67
CA ASP A 308 11.44 -11.65 -13.60
C ASP A 308 12.15 -11.50 -14.95
N ASP A 309 12.31 -10.26 -15.40
CA ASP A 309 12.93 -9.92 -16.68
C ASP A 309 14.00 -8.81 -16.60
N PHE A 310 14.25 -8.27 -15.40
CA PHE A 310 15.33 -7.31 -15.14
C PHE A 310 16.69 -7.98 -15.20
N ASP A 311 17.71 -7.23 -15.62
CA ASP A 311 19.08 -7.71 -15.78
C ASP A 311 19.78 -7.88 -14.40
N TRP A 312 19.34 -7.14 -13.39
CA TRP A 312 19.80 -7.27 -12.01
C TRP A 312 18.76 -6.75 -10.99
N TYR A 313 18.91 -7.17 -9.74
CA TYR A 313 18.05 -6.74 -8.63
C TYR A 313 18.88 -6.18 -7.47
N LEU A 314 18.45 -5.06 -6.89
CA LEU A 314 19.00 -4.52 -5.64
C LEU A 314 17.87 -4.42 -4.60
N LEU A 315 17.94 -5.23 -3.54
CA LEU A 315 16.91 -5.31 -2.52
C LEU A 315 17.48 -4.83 -1.18
N ILE A 316 16.96 -3.73 -0.65
CA ILE A 316 17.49 -3.05 0.54
C ILE A 316 16.45 -3.12 1.64
N ALA A 317 16.83 -3.58 2.84
CA ALA A 317 15.90 -3.69 3.94
C ALA A 317 16.56 -3.62 5.32
N ASP A 318 15.72 -3.56 6.36
CA ASP A 318 16.06 -4.07 7.69
C ASP A 318 15.45 -5.47 7.90
N GLU A 319 15.52 -6.01 9.12
CA GLU A 319 14.94 -7.30 9.47
C GLU A 319 13.43 -7.42 9.15
N THR A 320 12.68 -6.32 9.11
CA THR A 320 11.24 -6.37 8.81
C THR A 320 10.96 -6.63 7.33
N GLY A 321 11.88 -6.27 6.44
CA GLY A 321 11.80 -6.53 4.99
C GLY A 321 12.44 -7.86 4.56
N LEU A 322 13.19 -8.53 5.44
CA LEU A 322 13.79 -9.84 5.15
C LEU A 322 12.81 -10.91 4.65
N PRO A 323 11.57 -11.01 5.15
CA PRO A 323 10.63 -12.00 4.65
C PRO A 323 10.30 -11.81 3.15
N ALA A 324 10.12 -10.56 2.71
CA ALA A 324 9.87 -10.23 1.31
C ALA A 324 11.11 -10.47 0.44
N ILE A 325 12.31 -10.14 0.94
CA ILE A 325 13.58 -10.45 0.26
C ILE A 325 13.74 -11.96 0.10
N GLY A 326 13.55 -12.73 1.16
CA GLY A 326 13.70 -14.19 1.11
C GLY A 326 12.75 -14.84 0.13
N ARG A 327 11.49 -14.38 0.11
CA ARG A 327 10.51 -14.81 -0.87
C ARG A 327 10.94 -14.45 -2.30
N ARG A 328 11.37 -13.21 -2.53
CA ARG A 328 11.80 -12.79 -3.88
C ARG A 328 13.02 -13.58 -4.35
N LEU A 329 14.01 -13.82 -3.49
CA LEU A 329 15.20 -14.61 -3.83
C LEU A 329 14.84 -16.04 -4.23
N GLU A 330 13.89 -16.69 -3.55
CA GLU A 330 13.45 -18.06 -3.88
C GLU A 330 12.69 -18.12 -5.22
N GLU A 331 12.02 -17.04 -5.62
CA GLU A 331 11.20 -16.96 -6.84
C GLU A 331 12.01 -16.59 -8.10
N LEU A 332 13.20 -15.99 -7.95
CA LEU A 332 13.99 -15.47 -9.07
C LEU A 332 14.65 -16.57 -9.91
N ARG A 333 14.74 -16.33 -11.21
CA ARG A 333 15.32 -17.23 -12.22
C ARG A 333 16.79 -17.55 -11.95
N PRO A 334 17.26 -18.72 -12.43
CA PRO A 334 18.66 -19.12 -12.31
C PRO A 334 19.65 -18.05 -12.80
N GLY A 335 20.70 -17.81 -12.00
CA GLY A 335 21.85 -17.01 -12.40
C GLY A 335 21.64 -15.50 -12.51
N VAL A 336 20.42 -14.97 -12.31
CA VAL A 336 20.22 -13.51 -12.34
C VAL A 336 20.99 -12.84 -11.19
N PRO A 337 21.76 -11.77 -11.43
CA PRO A 337 22.45 -11.04 -10.37
C PRO A 337 21.47 -10.40 -9.39
N VAL A 338 21.62 -10.69 -8.10
CA VAL A 338 20.82 -10.08 -7.03
C VAL A 338 21.73 -9.63 -5.90
N PHE A 339 21.63 -8.37 -5.53
CA PHE A 339 22.34 -7.77 -4.42
C PHE A 339 21.33 -7.47 -3.31
N THR A 340 21.58 -7.96 -2.10
CA THR A 340 20.77 -7.58 -0.94
C THR A 340 21.61 -6.75 0.01
N VAL A 341 21.07 -5.65 0.51
CA VAL A 341 21.68 -4.87 1.60
C VAL A 341 20.72 -4.86 2.78
N VAL A 342 21.05 -5.62 3.83
CA VAL A 342 20.13 -5.83 4.95
C VAL A 342 20.76 -5.38 6.25
N ALA A 343 20.11 -4.42 6.93
CA ALA A 343 20.45 -4.04 8.28
C ALA A 343 19.98 -5.14 9.26
N VAL A 344 20.88 -5.59 10.11
CA VAL A 344 20.61 -6.58 11.17
C VAL A 344 21.23 -6.15 12.49
N ASP A 345 20.70 -6.69 13.58
CA ASP A 345 21.17 -6.39 14.93
C ASP A 345 22.62 -6.86 15.16
N ASN A 346 22.94 -8.08 14.73
CA ASN A 346 24.25 -8.67 14.90
C ASN A 346 24.44 -9.85 13.92
N ASP A 347 25.62 -10.46 13.95
CA ASP A 347 26.01 -11.54 13.03
C ASP A 347 25.15 -12.82 13.16
N ALA A 348 24.55 -13.08 14.32
CA ALA A 348 23.66 -14.23 14.52
C ALA A 348 22.30 -14.07 13.82
N GLU A 349 21.97 -12.87 13.34
CA GLU A 349 20.75 -12.58 12.58
C GLU A 349 20.92 -12.75 11.06
N LYS A 350 22.14 -13.04 10.59
CA LYS A 350 22.42 -13.31 9.18
C LYS A 350 21.78 -14.64 8.79
N GLN A 351 20.99 -14.63 7.71
CA GLN A 351 20.27 -15.82 7.23
C GLN A 351 20.90 -16.41 5.97
N VAL A 352 20.77 -17.73 5.81
CA VAL A 352 21.05 -18.42 4.55
C VAL A 352 19.70 -18.69 3.87
N ILE A 353 19.53 -18.15 2.67
CA ILE A 353 18.33 -18.32 1.85
C ILE A 353 18.70 -19.15 0.63
N GLN A 354 17.95 -20.21 0.36
CA GLN A 354 18.15 -21.02 -0.83
C GLN A 354 17.62 -20.28 -2.05
N THR A 355 18.44 -20.13 -3.08
CA THR A 355 18.06 -19.44 -4.31
C THR A 355 18.84 -20.01 -5.50
N GLN A 356 18.22 -19.94 -6.68
CA GLN A 356 18.89 -20.26 -7.94
C GLN A 356 19.53 -19.01 -8.57
N ALA A 357 19.21 -17.81 -8.08
CA ALA A 357 19.81 -16.56 -8.52
C ALA A 357 21.29 -16.47 -8.12
N HIS A 358 22.06 -15.62 -8.81
CA HIS A 358 23.41 -15.28 -8.40
C HIS A 358 23.35 -14.20 -7.30
N TRP A 359 23.14 -14.66 -6.07
CA TRP A 359 22.92 -13.79 -4.92
C TRP A 359 24.21 -13.37 -4.23
N THR A 360 24.41 -12.06 -4.10
CA THR A 360 25.46 -11.44 -3.28
C THR A 360 24.82 -10.74 -2.08
N ALA A 361 25.09 -11.27 -0.88
CA ALA A 361 24.51 -10.76 0.36
C ALA A 361 25.43 -9.75 1.06
N HIS A 362 24.93 -8.54 1.29
CA HIS A 362 25.56 -7.52 2.12
C HIS A 362 24.78 -7.37 3.43
N TRP A 363 25.27 -8.01 4.48
CA TRP A 363 24.74 -7.88 5.84
C TRP A 363 25.40 -6.70 6.54
N VAL A 364 24.59 -5.76 6.99
CA VAL A 364 25.06 -4.55 7.67
C VAL A 364 24.64 -4.62 9.12
N THR A 365 25.61 -4.84 10.01
CA THR A 365 25.34 -4.76 11.45
C THR A 365 25.17 -3.30 11.85
N ARG A 366 24.11 -2.99 12.59
CA ARG A 366 23.92 -1.64 13.16
C ARG A 366 25.12 -1.28 14.04
N ASP A 367 25.49 0.00 14.05
CA ASP A 367 26.44 0.47 15.06
C ASP A 367 25.85 0.27 16.47
N SER A 368 26.71 0.22 17.50
CA SER A 368 26.27 -0.03 18.88
C SER A 368 25.33 1.05 19.45
N GLN A 369 25.08 2.13 18.71
CA GLN A 369 24.17 3.22 19.09
C GLN A 369 22.85 3.19 18.29
N GLY A 370 22.76 2.47 17.17
CA GLY A 370 21.58 2.33 16.32
C GLY A 370 21.03 3.66 15.76
N THR A 371 21.86 4.71 15.70
CA THR A 371 21.39 6.08 15.50
C THR A 371 21.21 6.48 14.04
N ASP A 372 21.88 5.82 13.09
CA ASP A 372 21.84 6.21 11.67
C ASP A 372 21.86 5.03 10.69
N ASP A 373 20.79 4.22 10.73
CA ASP A 373 20.56 3.12 9.76
C ASP A 373 20.53 3.64 8.32
N ALA A 374 20.05 4.87 8.09
CA ALA A 374 19.96 5.47 6.76
C ALA A 374 21.35 5.66 6.13
N ALA A 375 22.27 6.34 6.83
CA ALA A 375 23.63 6.53 6.32
C ALA A 375 24.39 5.21 6.24
N THR A 376 24.13 4.29 7.16
CA THR A 376 24.79 2.99 7.21
C THR A 376 24.41 2.08 6.04
N LEU A 377 23.10 1.95 5.75
CA LEU A 377 22.63 1.25 4.55
C LEU A 377 23.06 1.96 3.27
N ARG A 378 23.03 3.30 3.24
CA ARG A 378 23.48 4.08 2.08
C ARG A 378 24.94 3.80 1.73
N ARG A 379 25.86 3.86 2.71
CA ARG A 379 27.29 3.58 2.50
C ARG A 379 27.52 2.17 1.94
N ALA A 380 26.75 1.19 2.42
CA ALA A 380 26.82 -0.17 1.89
C ALA A 380 26.36 -0.23 0.42
N VAL A 381 25.25 0.43 0.08
CA VAL A 381 24.75 0.53 -1.30
C VAL A 381 25.72 1.29 -2.22
N GLU A 382 26.42 2.30 -1.70
CA GLU A 382 27.41 3.08 -2.45
C GLU A 382 28.56 2.20 -2.96
N GLY A 383 29.02 1.26 -2.13
CA GLY A 383 30.13 0.35 -2.41
C GLY A 383 29.81 -0.81 -3.35
N ILE A 384 28.55 -0.98 -3.79
CA ILE A 384 28.15 -2.08 -4.68
C ILE A 384 28.30 -1.65 -6.14
N PRO A 385 29.19 -2.30 -6.92
CA PRO A 385 29.23 -2.10 -8.36
C PRO A 385 28.06 -2.85 -9.01
N LEU A 386 27.01 -2.12 -9.38
CA LEU A 386 25.86 -2.71 -10.07
C LEU A 386 26.24 -3.05 -11.54
N PRO A 387 25.84 -4.21 -12.06
CA PRO A 387 26.06 -4.58 -13.46
C PRO A 387 25.40 -3.59 -14.43
N PRO A 388 25.83 -3.55 -15.71
CA PRO A 388 25.09 -2.83 -16.74
C PRO A 388 23.71 -3.46 -16.99
N GLY A 389 22.81 -2.70 -17.62
CA GLY A 389 21.45 -3.14 -17.96
C GLY A 389 20.38 -2.59 -17.02
N ASP A 390 19.15 -3.04 -17.25
CA ASP A 390 17.95 -2.55 -16.57
C ASP A 390 17.77 -3.27 -15.23
N GLY A 391 17.87 -2.52 -14.14
CA GLY A 391 17.72 -3.05 -12.79
C GLY A 391 16.39 -2.77 -12.13
N TYR A 392 16.03 -3.62 -11.17
CA TYR A 392 14.94 -3.35 -10.24
C TYR A 392 15.46 -3.06 -8.83
N VAL A 393 15.02 -1.95 -8.23
CA VAL A 393 15.38 -1.58 -6.85
C VAL A 393 14.17 -1.71 -5.94
N TRP A 394 14.32 -2.42 -4.83
CA TRP A 394 13.28 -2.54 -3.81
C TRP A 394 13.82 -2.11 -2.45
N ILE A 395 13.06 -1.31 -1.71
CA ILE A 395 13.45 -0.76 -0.41
C ILE A 395 12.30 -0.97 0.57
N ALA A 396 12.54 -1.68 1.67
CA ALA A 396 11.61 -1.75 2.79
C ALA A 396 12.33 -1.74 4.15
N ALA A 397 12.13 -0.67 4.90
CA ALA A 397 12.75 -0.47 6.21
C ALA A 397 11.88 0.47 7.05
N GLU A 398 12.42 0.96 8.16
CA GLU A 398 11.89 2.12 8.87
C GLU A 398 11.60 3.29 7.90
N ALA A 399 10.49 4.00 8.10
CA ALA A 399 9.97 4.97 7.14
C ALA A 399 10.95 6.11 6.76
N ALA A 400 11.68 6.68 7.72
CA ALA A 400 12.68 7.71 7.44
C ALA A 400 13.90 7.12 6.71
N VAL A 401 14.32 5.91 7.07
CA VAL A 401 15.39 5.17 6.39
C VAL A 401 15.03 4.87 4.93
N ALA A 402 13.85 4.29 4.69
CA ALA A 402 13.36 3.99 3.34
C ALA A 402 13.23 5.25 2.49
N LYS A 403 12.77 6.37 3.08
CA LYS A 403 12.67 7.66 2.40
C LYS A 403 14.05 8.20 1.99
N ALA A 404 15.04 8.14 2.89
CA ALA A 404 16.40 8.60 2.62
C ALA A 404 17.07 7.77 1.51
N LEU A 405 16.94 6.44 1.56
CA LEU A 405 17.49 5.54 0.53
C LEU A 405 16.81 5.74 -0.82
N ARG A 406 15.49 5.94 -0.85
CA ARG A 406 14.74 6.25 -2.07
C ARG A 406 15.23 7.55 -2.71
N ALA A 407 15.45 8.60 -1.92
CA ALA A 407 16.00 9.87 -2.41
C ALA A 407 17.38 9.66 -3.03
N TYR A 408 18.28 8.95 -2.34
CA TYR A 408 19.60 8.60 -2.87
C TYR A 408 19.53 7.85 -4.21
N VAL A 409 18.69 6.80 -4.31
CA VAL A 409 18.55 6.00 -5.53
C VAL A 409 18.00 6.82 -6.71
N LEU A 410 17.06 7.72 -6.48
CA LEU A 410 16.49 8.56 -7.54
C LEU A 410 17.40 9.74 -7.92
N GLU A 411 17.99 10.40 -6.94
CA GLU A 411 18.67 11.68 -7.14
C GLU A 411 20.16 11.52 -7.43
N GLU A 412 20.84 10.59 -6.76
CA GLU A 412 22.28 10.37 -6.93
C GLU A 412 22.55 9.26 -7.95
N ARG A 413 21.86 8.11 -7.83
CA ARG A 413 22.01 7.00 -8.79
C ARG A 413 21.21 7.20 -10.09
N LYS A 414 20.29 8.18 -10.13
CA LYS A 414 19.42 8.46 -11.29
C LYS A 414 18.62 7.26 -11.77
N HIS A 415 18.24 6.36 -10.86
CA HIS A 415 17.49 5.15 -11.19
C HIS A 415 16.07 5.48 -11.65
N PRO A 416 15.49 4.77 -12.65
CA PRO A 416 14.12 5.02 -13.10
C PRO A 416 13.08 4.73 -12.02
N ALA A 417 12.24 5.73 -11.71
CA ALA A 417 11.23 5.62 -10.66
C ALA A 417 10.19 4.51 -10.91
N GLN A 418 9.89 4.17 -12.17
CA GLN A 418 8.98 3.07 -12.50
C GLN A 418 9.58 1.67 -12.26
N TRP A 419 10.90 1.56 -12.10
CA TRP A 419 11.61 0.29 -11.85
C TRP A 419 12.12 0.22 -10.42
N MET A 420 11.39 0.87 -9.50
CA MET A 420 11.65 0.71 -8.10
C MET A 420 10.39 0.76 -7.24
N ARG A 421 10.52 0.26 -6.02
CA ARG A 421 9.53 0.44 -4.95
C ARG A 421 10.24 0.77 -3.65
N ALA A 422 9.68 1.70 -2.89
CA ALA A 422 10.12 2.03 -1.55
C ALA A 422 8.91 2.11 -0.61
N SER A 423 8.99 1.40 0.51
CA SER A 423 7.91 1.34 1.50
C SER A 423 8.50 1.46 2.91
N GLY A 424 7.93 2.35 3.72
CA GLY A 424 8.22 2.40 5.16
C GLY A 424 7.39 1.33 5.86
N TYR A 425 8.02 0.26 6.34
CA TYR A 425 7.36 -0.89 6.96
C TYR A 425 7.00 -0.66 8.43
N TRP A 426 7.70 0.25 9.08
CA TRP A 426 7.45 0.67 10.45
C TRP A 426 7.94 2.12 10.65
N LEU A 427 7.55 2.73 11.75
CA LEU A 427 7.96 4.09 12.11
C LEU A 427 8.48 4.07 13.55
N ARG A 428 9.70 4.56 13.76
CA ARG A 428 10.31 4.58 15.09
C ARG A 428 9.44 5.41 16.05
N GLY A 429 9.05 4.82 17.18
CA GLY A 429 8.20 5.46 18.18
C GLY A 429 6.69 5.45 17.88
N ALA A 430 6.23 4.77 16.82
CA ALA A 430 4.81 4.63 16.50
C ALA A 430 4.40 3.16 16.24
N ALA A 431 3.23 2.78 16.73
CA ALA A 431 2.69 1.42 16.54
C ALA A 431 1.96 1.28 15.19
N GLY A 432 2.45 0.39 14.31
CA GLY A 432 1.69 -0.12 13.15
C GLY A 432 1.66 0.74 11.89
N ALA A 433 2.75 1.45 11.57
CA ALA A 433 2.85 2.28 10.36
C ALA A 433 3.36 1.48 9.15
N HIS A 434 2.55 1.33 8.09
CA HIS A 434 3.02 0.96 6.75
C HIS A 434 2.68 2.11 5.78
N GLU A 435 3.69 2.81 5.25
CA GLU A 435 3.52 3.93 4.32
C GLU A 435 4.21 3.65 2.97
N ASN A 436 3.49 3.86 1.86
CA ASN A 436 4.12 3.87 0.54
C ASN A 436 4.72 5.27 0.30
N LEU A 437 6.02 5.31 0.01
CA LEU A 437 6.83 6.54 -0.03
C LEU A 437 7.07 7.09 -1.44
#